data_AF-A0A0B6YPL5-F1
#
_entry.id   AF-A0A0B6YPL5-F1
#
_cell.length_a   1.000
_cell.length_b   1.000
_cell.length_c   1.000
_cell.angle_alpha   90.00
_cell.angle_beta   90.00
_cell.angle_gamma   90.00
#
_symmetry.space_group_name_H-M   'P 1'
#
loop_
_entity.id
_entity.type
_entity.pdbx_description
1 polymer ?
#
loop_
_entity_poly.entity_id
_entity_poly.type
_entity_poly.pdbx_seq_one_letter_code
_entity_poly.pdbx_strand_id
1 'polypeptide(L)'
;MITLMIWFTFLCTVTVSSLILVCSPIESVLEVYGCCLGFGLLIFSYHCNERLVHGTSYDSVFAQKQAGTNNNSDEQHSALVHKVQIPSLIISTLTQFFIVLAFDQICIAGTLHRSNLLTRFARYPLDIILFLSFTMPIFMHSIWDEDSIIYHSLPILSLVFPLLLLLIHSSFVVKTVLTIVVREIRNLRNNLREIGFDGLLLQLMEKTNLSWLLRTFFFTKVVYQILTSKVLSETGDFCNLNWNELLSTLKLLVLEVLHSMCGTILSVMSMASIVSIISGFCLNLVYRIIGAHDEEESLQPAVSGFLFVLLAMQTGITSIASENRLQLLFQNCILLVVANQHFVQTVAADLVLKASTDDIAVVKHLRPMLPYVIFFSFPFLVVVRLWQYPFRMSWLLAISAFSLELIIKSVGTLTFYALNMLQSHTNYLHDCIEDCSFYIKAVAGCLEFTCGIFLFFNGAYIFFFESGGLIRLVMMIIHFYCNIYQTAVKGLTTYKLRRSAWKKMNSFLAASQEQLDENDDICPICYQEMTEA
;
A
#
# COMPACT_ATOMS: atom_id res chain seq x y z
N MET A 1 18.60 24.23 -10.77
CA MET A 1 17.51 23.48 -11.42
C MET A 1 18.03 22.26 -12.19
N ILE A 2 19.01 22.44 -13.10
CA ILE A 2 19.62 21.35 -13.88
C ILE A 2 20.24 20.26 -12.98
N THR A 3 20.98 20.63 -11.95
CA THR A 3 21.55 19.69 -10.96
C THR A 3 20.50 18.90 -10.19
N LEU A 4 19.36 19.52 -9.88
CA LEU A 4 18.23 18.86 -9.21
C LEU A 4 17.51 17.88 -10.15
N MET A 5 17.38 18.24 -11.44
CA MET A 5 16.84 17.36 -12.47
C MET A 5 17.75 16.15 -12.71
N ILE A 6 19.07 16.36 -12.78
CA ILE A 6 20.06 15.28 -12.94
C ILE A 6 20.00 14.33 -11.73
N TRP A 7 19.95 14.87 -10.52
CA TRP A 7 19.83 14.05 -9.30
C TRP A 7 18.50 13.29 -9.24
N PHE A 8 17.40 13.93 -9.63
CA PHE A 8 16.09 13.28 -9.71
C PHE A 8 16.08 12.17 -10.75
N THR A 9 16.63 12.41 -11.95
CA THR A 9 16.74 11.37 -12.98
C THR A 9 17.63 10.23 -12.54
N PHE A 10 18.76 10.52 -11.89
CA PHE A 10 19.66 9.49 -11.35
C PHE A 10 18.94 8.65 -10.30
N LEU A 11 18.31 9.28 -9.31
CA LEU A 11 17.58 8.58 -8.27
C LEU A 11 16.43 7.75 -8.84
N CYS A 12 15.69 8.28 -9.81
CA CYS A 12 14.61 7.57 -10.50
C CYS A 12 15.14 6.38 -11.30
N THR A 13 16.25 6.53 -12.02
CA THR A 13 16.88 5.42 -12.73
C THR A 13 17.40 4.34 -11.78
N VAL A 14 17.98 4.73 -10.63
CA VAL A 14 18.46 3.80 -9.61
C VAL A 14 17.31 3.06 -8.95
N THR A 15 16.22 3.74 -8.58
CA THR A 15 15.06 3.11 -7.95
C THR A 15 14.33 2.17 -8.91
N VAL A 16 14.14 2.58 -10.16
CA VAL A 16 13.52 1.73 -11.19
C VAL A 16 14.41 0.52 -11.49
N SER A 17 15.73 0.70 -11.62
CA SER A 17 16.65 -0.41 -11.85
C SER A 17 16.72 -1.37 -10.66
N SER A 18 16.71 -0.83 -9.43
CA SER A 18 16.69 -1.63 -8.20
C SER A 18 15.39 -2.43 -8.06
N LEU A 19 14.24 -1.83 -8.41
CA LEU A 19 12.95 -2.51 -8.41
C LEU A 19 12.91 -3.63 -9.45
N ILE A 20 13.45 -3.38 -10.65
CA ILE A 20 13.59 -4.39 -11.71
C ILE A 20 14.47 -5.54 -11.24
N LEU A 21 15.60 -5.25 -10.59
CA LEU A 21 16.51 -6.27 -10.04
C LEU A 21 15.85 -7.09 -8.93
N VAL A 22 15.14 -6.46 -7.99
CA VAL A 22 14.45 -7.16 -6.88
C VAL A 22 13.32 -8.07 -7.39
N CYS A 23 12.63 -7.65 -8.44
CA CYS A 23 11.55 -8.43 -9.05
C CYS A 23 12.04 -9.48 -10.06
N SER A 24 13.33 -9.49 -10.38
CA SER A 24 13.91 -10.42 -11.35
C SER A 24 14.31 -11.74 -10.68
N PRO A 25 14.26 -12.88 -11.39
CA PRO A 25 14.69 -14.16 -10.86
C PRO A 25 16.17 -14.11 -10.47
N ILE A 26 16.52 -14.81 -9.37
CA ILE A 26 17.86 -14.80 -8.74
C ILE A 26 18.98 -15.06 -9.75
N GLU A 27 18.75 -15.92 -10.74
CA GLU A 27 19.72 -16.24 -11.79
C GLU A 27 20.08 -15.01 -12.65
N SER A 28 19.08 -14.23 -13.07
CA SER A 28 19.30 -13.01 -13.85
C SER A 28 19.94 -11.88 -13.03
N VAL A 29 19.69 -11.85 -11.72
CA VAL A 29 20.32 -10.91 -10.80
C VAL A 29 21.81 -11.24 -10.65
N LEU A 30 22.14 -12.52 -10.53
CA LEU A 30 23.53 -12.99 -10.47
C LEU A 30 24.30 -12.65 -11.76
N GLU A 31 23.67 -12.75 -12.94
CA GLU A 31 24.28 -12.35 -14.22
C GLU A 31 24.60 -10.84 -14.27
N VAL A 32 23.70 -9.98 -13.76
CA VAL A 32 23.93 -8.52 -13.69
C VAL A 32 25.08 -8.19 -12.73
N TYR A 33 25.11 -8.81 -11.55
CA TYR A 33 26.23 -8.66 -10.61
C TYR A 33 27.54 -9.20 -11.20
N GLY A 34 27.47 -10.28 -11.97
CA GLY A 34 28.59 -10.81 -12.75
C GLY A 34 29.16 -9.79 -13.72
N CYS A 35 28.32 -9.07 -14.45
CA CYS A 35 28.75 -7.99 -15.35
C CYS A 35 29.45 -6.84 -14.58
N CYS A 36 28.91 -6.42 -13.44
CA CYS A 36 29.53 -5.39 -12.59
C CYS A 36 30.89 -5.83 -12.05
N LEU A 37 30.99 -7.09 -11.59
CA LEU A 37 32.25 -7.67 -11.12
C LEU A 37 33.26 -7.79 -12.28
N GLY A 38 32.81 -8.15 -13.48
CA GLY A 38 33.62 -8.16 -14.70
C GLY A 38 34.23 -6.79 -15.03
N PHE A 39 33.45 -5.70 -14.94
CA PHE A 39 33.98 -4.33 -15.09
C PHE A 39 35.00 -3.98 -14.00
N GLY A 40 34.73 -4.37 -12.74
CA GLY A 40 35.68 -4.20 -11.63
C GLY A 40 37.01 -4.92 -11.85
N LEU A 41 36.96 -6.15 -12.37
CA LEU A 41 38.14 -6.95 -12.71
C LEU A 41 38.97 -6.31 -13.85
N LEU A 42 38.31 -5.69 -14.85
CA LEU A 42 39.02 -4.96 -15.93
C LEU A 42 39.77 -3.74 -15.40
N ILE A 43 39.14 -2.95 -14.53
CA ILE A 43 39.77 -1.77 -13.91
C ILE A 43 40.94 -2.22 -13.01
N PHE A 44 40.76 -3.28 -12.24
CA PHE A 44 41.80 -3.83 -11.40
C PHE A 44 42.99 -4.35 -12.22
N SER A 45 42.72 -5.08 -13.31
CA SER A 45 43.74 -5.57 -14.24
C SER A 45 44.51 -4.43 -14.92
N TYR A 46 43.82 -3.35 -15.32
CA TYR A 46 44.44 -2.13 -15.85
C TYR A 46 45.44 -1.56 -14.84
N HIS A 47 45.02 -1.37 -13.59
CA HIS A 47 45.86 -0.78 -12.54
C HIS A 47 47.06 -1.65 -12.20
N CYS A 48 46.90 -2.98 -12.22
CA CYS A 48 48.01 -3.92 -12.07
C CYS A 48 49.03 -3.80 -13.22
N ASN A 49 48.56 -3.71 -14.46
CA ASN A 49 49.43 -3.59 -15.64
C ASN A 49 50.06 -2.19 -15.76
N GLU A 50 49.35 -1.14 -15.39
CA GLU A 50 49.86 0.24 -15.36
C GLU A 50 50.96 0.39 -14.29
N ARG A 51 50.78 -0.20 -13.10
CA ARG A 51 51.81 -0.24 -12.06
C ARG A 51 53.06 -1.00 -12.47
N LEU A 52 52.92 -2.05 -13.28
CA LEU A 52 54.07 -2.78 -13.84
C LEU A 52 54.85 -1.90 -14.85
N VAL A 53 54.14 -1.16 -15.69
CA VAL A 53 54.72 -0.31 -16.75
C VAL A 53 55.32 0.99 -16.19
N HIS A 54 54.69 1.61 -15.18
CA HIS A 54 55.14 2.88 -14.59
C HIS A 54 55.92 2.72 -13.27
N GLY A 55 55.85 1.57 -12.59
CA GLY A 55 56.56 1.32 -11.33
C GLY A 55 58.08 1.38 -11.45
N THR A 56 58.63 1.06 -12.63
CA THR A 56 60.07 1.16 -12.93
C THR A 56 60.57 2.62 -12.93
N SER A 57 59.70 3.58 -13.27
CA SER A 57 60.03 5.02 -13.23
C SER A 57 60.11 5.61 -11.82
N TYR A 58 59.43 5.01 -10.83
CA TYR A 58 59.47 5.48 -9.43
C TYR A 58 60.64 4.88 -8.66
N ASP A 59 60.97 3.60 -8.88
CA ASP A 59 62.09 2.93 -8.21
C ASP A 59 63.45 3.44 -8.72
N SER A 60 63.55 3.83 -9.99
CA SER A 60 64.75 4.48 -10.55
C SER A 60 64.99 5.88 -9.97
N VAL A 61 63.93 6.66 -9.71
CA VAL A 61 64.04 7.99 -9.08
C VAL A 61 64.38 7.90 -7.59
N PHE A 62 63.88 6.88 -6.88
CA PHE A 62 64.26 6.64 -5.48
C PHE A 62 65.71 6.13 -5.36
N ALA A 63 66.16 5.28 -6.29
CA ALA A 63 67.54 4.78 -6.36
C ALA A 63 68.54 5.90 -6.68
N GLN A 64 68.21 6.82 -7.59
CA GLN A 64 69.09 7.95 -7.94
C GLN A 64 69.24 8.97 -6.79
N LYS A 65 68.25 9.06 -5.89
CA LYS A 65 68.31 9.92 -4.70
C LYS A 65 69.17 9.32 -3.57
N GLN A 66 69.38 8.00 -3.56
CA GLN A 66 70.28 7.30 -2.62
C GLN A 66 71.72 7.17 -3.13
N ALA A 67 71.94 7.25 -4.45
CA ALA A 67 73.26 7.12 -5.09
C ALA A 67 74.20 8.34 -4.90
N GLY A 68 73.77 9.41 -4.22
CA GLY A 68 74.62 10.56 -3.89
C GLY A 68 75.70 10.28 -2.83
N THR A 69 75.70 9.10 -2.21
CA THR A 69 76.61 8.74 -1.11
C THR A 69 76.91 7.24 -1.12
N ASN A 70 77.83 6.81 -2.00
CA ASN A 70 78.87 5.79 -1.75
C ASN A 70 79.29 5.12 -3.06
N ASN A 71 80.52 5.43 -3.51
CA ASN A 71 81.21 4.69 -4.54
C ASN A 71 81.75 3.39 -3.95
N ASN A 72 81.06 2.26 -4.14
CA ASN A 72 81.59 0.89 -4.20
C ASN A 72 80.46 -0.14 -4.05
N SER A 73 79.61 -0.33 -5.07
CA SER A 73 78.64 -1.44 -5.08
C SER A 73 77.93 -1.70 -6.43
N ASP A 74 78.60 -1.52 -7.57
CA ASP A 74 77.93 -1.68 -8.87
C ASP A 74 77.55 -3.16 -9.21
N GLU A 75 78.31 -4.15 -8.73
CA GLU A 75 77.99 -5.58 -8.99
C GLU A 75 76.94 -6.16 -8.02
N GLN A 76 76.90 -5.70 -6.76
CA GLN A 76 75.92 -6.18 -5.78
C GLN A 76 74.55 -5.52 -5.92
N HIS A 77 74.47 -4.28 -6.44
CA HIS A 77 73.19 -3.61 -6.67
C HIS A 77 72.45 -4.14 -7.91
N SER A 78 73.17 -4.49 -8.98
CA SER A 78 72.61 -5.16 -10.16
C SER A 78 71.91 -6.48 -9.81
N ALA A 79 72.54 -7.30 -8.95
CA ALA A 79 71.99 -8.59 -8.52
C ALA A 79 70.79 -8.46 -7.56
N LEU A 80 70.72 -7.40 -6.75
CA LEU A 80 69.62 -7.17 -5.80
C LEU A 80 68.37 -6.63 -6.51
N VAL A 81 68.53 -5.73 -7.46
CA VAL A 81 67.43 -5.18 -8.28
C VAL A 81 66.80 -6.29 -9.15
N HIS A 82 67.62 -7.13 -9.78
CA HIS A 82 67.12 -8.32 -10.50
C HIS A 82 66.40 -9.32 -9.59
N LYS A 83 66.81 -9.47 -8.32
CA LYS A 83 66.18 -10.37 -7.35
C LYS A 83 64.82 -9.90 -6.85
N VAL A 84 64.56 -8.58 -6.84
CA VAL A 84 63.29 -7.97 -6.41
C VAL A 84 62.26 -7.93 -7.54
N GLN A 85 62.69 -7.87 -8.80
CA GLN A 85 61.82 -7.86 -9.98
C GLN A 85 61.19 -9.22 -10.34
N ILE A 86 61.88 -10.34 -10.06
CA ILE A 86 61.35 -11.69 -10.35
C ILE A 86 60.09 -12.03 -9.52
N PRO A 87 60.05 -11.83 -8.18
CA PRO A 87 58.85 -12.15 -7.40
C PRO A 87 57.65 -11.25 -7.72
N SER A 88 57.85 -9.97 -8.08
CA SER A 88 56.75 -9.09 -8.49
C SER A 88 56.14 -9.49 -9.83
N LEU A 89 56.96 -9.96 -10.78
CA LEU A 89 56.49 -10.46 -12.07
C LEU A 89 55.73 -11.80 -11.93
N ILE A 90 56.19 -12.69 -11.05
CA ILE A 90 55.47 -13.94 -10.71
C ILE A 90 54.13 -13.64 -10.02
N ILE A 91 54.07 -12.67 -9.11
CA ILE A 91 52.81 -12.27 -8.45
C ILE A 91 51.84 -11.64 -9.46
N SER A 92 52.33 -10.79 -10.36
CA SER A 92 51.49 -10.14 -11.38
C SER A 92 50.94 -11.16 -12.39
N THR A 93 51.75 -12.12 -12.85
CA THR A 93 51.29 -13.21 -13.74
C THR A 93 50.25 -14.10 -13.08
N LEU A 94 50.45 -14.50 -11.82
CA LEU A 94 49.46 -15.25 -11.05
C LEU A 94 48.16 -14.45 -10.87
N THR A 95 48.26 -13.16 -10.56
CA THR A 95 47.10 -12.28 -10.40
C THR A 95 46.30 -12.16 -11.70
N GLN A 96 46.96 -11.95 -12.84
CA GLN A 96 46.30 -11.89 -14.15
C GLN A 96 45.70 -13.26 -14.55
N PHE A 97 46.34 -14.38 -14.19
CA PHE A 97 45.78 -15.71 -14.42
C PHE A 97 44.48 -15.94 -13.62
N PHE A 98 44.43 -15.55 -12.35
CA PHE A 98 43.20 -15.63 -11.56
C PHE A 98 42.11 -14.70 -12.09
N ILE A 99 42.46 -13.51 -12.59
CA ILE A 99 41.51 -12.60 -13.24
C ILE A 99 40.93 -13.24 -14.51
N VAL A 100 41.76 -13.89 -15.34
CA VAL A 100 41.31 -14.61 -16.54
C VAL A 100 40.33 -15.72 -16.19
N LEU A 101 40.62 -16.54 -15.16
CA LEU A 101 39.72 -17.61 -14.71
C LEU A 101 38.38 -17.07 -14.22
N ALA A 102 38.39 -15.98 -13.45
CA ALA A 102 37.16 -15.33 -12.99
C ALA A 102 36.36 -14.73 -14.17
N PHE A 103 37.05 -14.13 -15.14
CA PHE A 103 36.42 -13.50 -16.30
C PHE A 103 35.84 -14.52 -17.29
N ASP A 104 36.50 -15.67 -17.47
CA ASP A 104 35.99 -16.83 -18.23
C ASP A 104 34.68 -17.35 -17.62
N GLN A 105 34.64 -17.56 -16.30
CA GLN A 105 33.42 -18.02 -15.62
C GLN A 105 32.24 -17.03 -15.75
N ILE A 106 32.51 -15.73 -15.77
CA ILE A 106 31.47 -14.70 -15.90
C ILE A 106 30.99 -14.59 -17.34
N CYS A 107 31.91 -14.37 -18.29
CA CYS A 107 31.55 -14.00 -19.66
C CYS A 107 31.35 -15.23 -20.54
N ILE A 108 32.28 -16.18 -20.53
CA ILE A 108 32.31 -17.29 -21.48
C ILE A 108 31.31 -18.37 -21.03
N ALA A 109 31.35 -18.81 -19.78
CA ALA A 109 30.38 -19.79 -19.29
C ALA A 109 28.92 -19.27 -19.36
N GLY A 110 28.69 -17.99 -19.05
CA GLY A 110 27.38 -17.35 -19.14
C GLY A 110 26.86 -17.16 -20.58
N THR A 111 27.70 -16.69 -21.51
CA THR A 111 27.29 -16.51 -22.92
C THR A 111 27.14 -17.83 -23.69
N LEU A 112 28.04 -18.80 -23.46
CA LEU A 112 28.03 -20.08 -24.16
C LEU A 112 26.94 -21.02 -23.68
N HIS A 113 26.51 -20.95 -22.42
CA HIS A 113 25.34 -21.71 -21.94
C HIS A 113 24.08 -21.44 -22.80
N ARG A 114 23.99 -20.26 -23.44
CA ARG A 114 22.82 -19.84 -24.19
C ARG A 114 22.91 -19.94 -25.71
N SER A 115 24.09 -20.22 -26.24
CA SER A 115 24.29 -20.47 -27.67
C SER A 115 24.79 -21.91 -27.89
N ASN A 116 23.84 -22.85 -27.96
CA ASN A 116 24.10 -24.30 -28.09
C ASN A 116 25.08 -24.71 -29.20
N LEU A 117 25.31 -23.87 -30.22
CA LEU A 117 26.14 -24.18 -31.38
C LEU A 117 27.63 -23.79 -31.22
N LEU A 118 27.95 -22.80 -30.38
CA LEU A 118 29.33 -22.26 -30.24
C LEU A 118 30.14 -22.99 -29.14
N THR A 119 29.46 -23.73 -28.26
CA THR A 119 29.95 -24.34 -27.00
C THR A 119 31.11 -25.30 -27.16
N ARG A 120 31.15 -26.06 -28.25
CA ARG A 120 32.13 -27.15 -28.41
C ARG A 120 33.41 -26.75 -29.14
N PHE A 121 33.32 -25.81 -30.08
CA PHE A 121 34.44 -25.51 -31.00
C PHE A 121 35.16 -24.20 -30.68
N ALA A 122 34.50 -23.22 -30.06
CA ALA A 122 35.08 -21.89 -29.83
C ALA A 122 35.66 -21.67 -28.43
N ARG A 123 35.39 -22.56 -27.45
CA ARG A 123 35.78 -22.36 -26.05
C ARG A 123 37.29 -22.32 -25.83
N TYR A 124 38.00 -23.39 -26.23
CA TYR A 124 39.45 -23.47 -26.09
C TYR A 124 40.24 -22.34 -26.76
N PRO A 125 39.96 -21.94 -28.02
CA PRO A 125 40.71 -20.83 -28.63
C PRO A 125 40.39 -19.48 -27.96
N LEU A 126 39.18 -19.25 -27.46
CA LEU A 126 38.82 -18.01 -26.76
C LEU A 126 39.55 -17.86 -25.42
N ASP A 127 39.68 -18.93 -24.64
CA ASP A 127 40.36 -18.90 -23.34
C ASP A 127 41.87 -18.60 -23.52
N ILE A 128 42.48 -19.16 -24.57
CA ILE A 128 43.88 -18.91 -24.92
C ILE A 128 44.08 -17.45 -25.35
N ILE A 129 43.18 -16.91 -26.19
CA ILE A 129 43.24 -15.52 -26.64
C ILE A 129 43.01 -14.55 -25.48
N LEU A 130 42.11 -14.88 -24.55
CA LEU A 130 41.83 -14.08 -23.35
C LEU A 130 43.05 -14.03 -22.42
N PHE A 131 43.66 -15.19 -22.14
CA PHE A 131 44.88 -15.28 -21.34
C PHE A 131 46.02 -14.47 -21.98
N LEU A 132 46.20 -14.62 -23.29
CA LEU A 132 47.21 -13.87 -24.04
C LEU A 132 46.94 -12.36 -23.96
N SER A 133 45.69 -11.91 -24.13
CA SER A 133 45.31 -10.50 -24.05
C SER A 133 45.67 -9.85 -22.71
N PHE A 134 45.34 -10.51 -21.58
CA PHE A 134 45.61 -9.97 -20.25
C PHE A 134 47.11 -10.00 -19.87
N THR A 135 47.88 -10.93 -20.42
CA THR A 135 49.31 -11.12 -20.11
C THR A 135 50.25 -10.43 -21.11
N MET A 136 49.73 -9.90 -22.23
CA MET A 136 50.49 -9.18 -23.26
C MET A 136 51.46 -8.12 -22.70
N PRO A 137 51.08 -7.24 -21.75
CA PRO A 137 52.00 -6.25 -21.18
C PRO A 137 53.19 -6.87 -20.45
N ILE A 138 53.00 -8.04 -19.82
CA ILE A 138 54.05 -8.73 -19.05
C ILE A 138 55.04 -9.43 -20.00
N PHE A 139 54.55 -10.06 -21.07
CA PHE A 139 55.41 -10.68 -22.07
C PHE A 139 56.24 -9.64 -22.84
N MET A 140 55.64 -8.50 -23.16
CA MET A 140 56.32 -7.42 -23.89
C MET A 140 57.33 -6.66 -23.00
N HIS A 141 57.10 -6.60 -21.68
CA HIS A 141 58.08 -6.08 -20.71
C HIS A 141 59.42 -6.86 -20.72
N SER A 142 59.41 -8.15 -21.08
CA SER A 142 60.63 -8.96 -21.17
C SER A 142 61.38 -8.80 -22.50
N ILE A 143 60.78 -8.16 -23.51
CA ILE A 143 61.25 -8.19 -24.91
C ILE A 143 61.57 -6.80 -25.44
N TRP A 144 60.92 -5.74 -24.95
CA TRP A 144 60.99 -4.39 -25.52
C TRP A 144 61.67 -3.37 -24.59
N ASP A 145 62.50 -2.49 -25.15
CA ASP A 145 63.11 -1.36 -24.44
C ASP A 145 62.09 -0.29 -24.02
N GLU A 146 62.33 0.32 -22.84
CA GLU A 146 61.38 1.16 -22.08
C GLU A 146 60.97 2.49 -22.77
N ASP A 147 61.68 2.93 -23.81
CA ASP A 147 61.55 4.30 -24.37
C ASP A 147 60.48 4.48 -25.47
N SER A 148 59.71 3.44 -25.80
CA SER A 148 58.72 3.53 -26.88
C SER A 148 57.35 4.01 -26.41
N ILE A 149 56.74 4.98 -27.12
CA ILE A 149 55.34 5.43 -26.89
C ILE A 149 54.36 4.24 -26.93
N ILE A 150 54.70 3.21 -27.71
CA ILE A 150 53.93 1.97 -27.84
C ILE A 150 53.90 1.21 -26.50
N TYR A 151 55.01 1.20 -25.74
CA TYR A 151 55.11 0.54 -24.45
C TYR A 151 54.12 1.11 -23.41
N HIS A 152 53.95 2.43 -23.36
CA HIS A 152 52.97 3.08 -22.49
C HIS A 152 51.51 2.80 -22.89
N SER A 153 51.24 2.40 -24.13
CA SER A 153 49.88 2.09 -24.63
C SER A 153 49.47 0.62 -24.46
N LEU A 154 50.40 -0.28 -24.10
CA LEU A 154 50.16 -1.73 -23.96
C LEU A 154 49.08 -2.10 -22.93
N PRO A 155 48.99 -1.46 -21.72
CA PRO A 155 47.94 -1.76 -20.77
C PRO A 155 46.53 -1.48 -21.33
N ILE A 156 46.39 -0.46 -22.17
CA ILE A 156 45.11 -0.12 -22.80
C ILE A 156 44.76 -1.15 -23.87
N LEU A 157 45.73 -1.56 -24.69
CA LEU A 157 45.53 -2.57 -25.73
C LEU A 157 45.13 -3.95 -25.14
N SER A 158 45.68 -4.31 -23.97
CA SER A 158 45.37 -5.57 -23.26
C SER A 158 43.90 -5.72 -22.86
N LEU A 159 43.16 -4.61 -22.75
CA LEU A 159 41.78 -4.57 -22.29
C LEU A 159 40.75 -4.54 -23.43
N VAL A 160 41.16 -4.28 -24.67
CA VAL A 160 40.24 -4.12 -25.82
C VAL A 160 39.42 -5.39 -26.05
N PHE A 161 40.06 -6.56 -26.06
CA PHE A 161 39.39 -7.84 -26.28
C PHE A 161 38.48 -8.27 -25.11
N PRO A 162 38.95 -8.24 -23.84
CA PRO A 162 38.09 -8.48 -22.69
C PRO A 162 36.89 -7.54 -22.61
N LEU A 163 37.07 -6.25 -22.90
CA LEU A 163 35.99 -5.26 -22.89
C LEU A 163 34.94 -5.57 -23.97
N LEU A 164 35.36 -5.97 -25.17
CA LEU A 164 34.44 -6.39 -26.23
C LEU A 164 33.62 -7.63 -25.84
N LEU A 165 34.24 -8.61 -25.18
CA LEU A 165 33.55 -9.80 -24.69
C LEU A 165 32.53 -9.46 -23.59
N LEU A 166 32.88 -8.58 -22.65
CA LEU A 166 31.97 -8.11 -21.61
C LEU A 166 30.80 -7.30 -22.20
N LEU A 167 31.04 -6.48 -23.22
CA LEU A 167 29.98 -5.75 -23.92
C LEU A 167 28.99 -6.71 -24.60
N ILE A 168 29.47 -7.77 -25.23
CA ILE A 168 28.62 -8.80 -25.85
C ILE A 168 27.79 -9.52 -24.78
N HIS A 169 28.41 -9.94 -23.68
CA HIS A 169 27.70 -10.60 -22.57
C HIS A 169 26.65 -9.67 -21.94
N SER A 170 27.02 -8.42 -21.65
CA SER A 170 26.11 -7.44 -21.05
C SER A 170 24.90 -7.15 -21.94
N SER A 171 25.07 -7.04 -23.26
CA SER A 171 23.96 -6.88 -24.21
C SER A 171 22.95 -8.02 -24.13
N PHE A 172 23.45 -9.24 -23.94
CA PHE A 172 22.61 -10.43 -23.82
C PHE A 172 21.87 -10.49 -22.47
N VAL A 173 22.54 -10.12 -21.38
CA VAL A 173 21.90 -9.99 -20.05
C VAL A 173 20.81 -8.91 -20.08
N VAL A 174 21.08 -7.74 -20.68
CA VAL A 174 20.07 -6.67 -20.84
C VAL A 174 18.86 -7.17 -21.63
N LYS A 175 19.07 -7.88 -22.75
CA LYS A 175 17.97 -8.45 -23.55
C LYS A 175 17.12 -9.44 -22.75
N THR A 176 17.74 -10.18 -21.85
CA THR A 176 17.09 -11.16 -20.97
C THR A 176 16.19 -10.49 -19.96
N VAL A 177 16.76 -9.55 -19.20
CA VAL A 177 16.03 -8.77 -18.18
C VAL A 177 14.89 -8.01 -18.85
N LEU A 178 15.13 -7.39 -20.01
CA LEU A 178 14.08 -6.69 -20.76
C LEU A 178 12.94 -7.63 -21.17
N THR A 179 13.24 -8.85 -21.62
CA THR A 179 12.20 -9.82 -22.01
C THR A 179 11.35 -10.25 -20.82
N ILE A 180 11.98 -10.49 -19.66
CA ILE A 180 11.28 -10.85 -18.42
C ILE A 180 10.37 -9.70 -17.98
N VAL A 181 10.91 -8.48 -17.90
CA VAL A 181 10.17 -7.28 -17.48
C VAL A 181 9.00 -6.99 -18.42
N VAL A 182 9.23 -7.01 -19.74
CA VAL A 182 8.17 -6.77 -20.74
C VAL A 182 7.08 -7.84 -20.66
N ARG A 183 7.44 -9.09 -20.38
CA ARG A 183 6.46 -10.17 -20.18
C ARG A 183 5.60 -9.93 -18.94
N GLU A 184 6.21 -9.61 -17.80
CA GLU A 184 5.47 -9.34 -16.56
C GLU A 184 4.59 -8.08 -16.68
N ILE A 185 5.07 -7.01 -17.32
CA ILE A 185 4.27 -5.81 -17.60
C ILE A 185 3.09 -6.14 -18.53
N ARG A 186 3.31 -6.99 -19.54
CA ARG A 186 2.25 -7.40 -20.46
C ARG A 186 1.20 -8.24 -19.75
N ASN A 187 1.61 -9.17 -18.89
CA ASN A 187 0.71 -9.97 -18.06
C ASN A 187 -0.09 -9.07 -17.12
N LEU A 188 0.57 -8.12 -16.43
CA LEU A 188 -0.08 -7.15 -15.56
C LEU A 188 -1.12 -6.31 -16.31
N ARG A 189 -0.78 -5.82 -17.51
CA ARG A 189 -1.68 -5.02 -18.35
C ARG A 189 -2.88 -5.84 -18.84
N ASN A 190 -2.66 -7.09 -19.24
CA ASN A 190 -3.75 -7.97 -19.68
C ASN A 190 -4.70 -8.28 -18.52
N ASN A 191 -4.17 -8.62 -17.34
CA ASN A 191 -4.97 -8.85 -16.13
C ASN A 191 -5.74 -7.59 -15.69
N LEU A 192 -5.12 -6.41 -15.77
CA LEU A 192 -5.81 -5.14 -15.51
C LEU A 192 -6.97 -4.88 -16.48
N ARG A 193 -6.82 -5.28 -17.74
CA ARG A 193 -7.86 -5.09 -18.76
C ARG A 193 -9.01 -6.09 -18.62
N GLU A 194 -8.72 -7.31 -18.19
CA GLU A 194 -9.71 -8.39 -18.06
C GLU A 194 -10.47 -8.33 -16.72
N ILE A 195 -9.78 -8.04 -15.62
CA ILE A 195 -10.32 -8.16 -14.25
C ILE A 195 -10.52 -6.78 -13.58
N GLY A 196 -9.98 -5.71 -14.17
CA GLY A 196 -9.94 -4.39 -13.56
C GLY A 196 -8.89 -4.26 -12.46
N PHE A 197 -8.68 -3.05 -11.96
CA PHE A 197 -7.71 -2.77 -10.90
C PHE A 197 -8.06 -3.48 -9.59
N ASP A 198 -9.35 -3.50 -9.23
CA ASP A 198 -9.82 -4.08 -7.98
C ASP A 198 -9.66 -5.60 -7.95
N GLY A 199 -9.94 -6.27 -9.07
CA GLY A 199 -9.75 -7.71 -9.20
C GLY A 199 -8.27 -8.14 -9.24
N LEU A 200 -7.40 -7.33 -9.87
CA LEU A 200 -5.95 -7.55 -9.80
C LEU A 200 -5.42 -7.40 -8.37
N LEU A 201 -5.89 -6.38 -7.64
CA LEU A 201 -5.50 -6.16 -6.25
C LEU A 201 -5.95 -7.33 -5.37
N LEU A 202 -7.19 -7.81 -5.53
CA LEU A 202 -7.68 -8.99 -4.82
C LEU A 202 -6.82 -10.22 -5.13
N GLN A 203 -6.52 -10.49 -6.41
CA GLN A 203 -5.66 -11.61 -6.80
C GLN A 203 -4.25 -11.50 -6.24
N LEU A 204 -3.67 -10.30 -6.19
CA LEU A 204 -2.36 -10.06 -5.57
C LEU A 204 -2.41 -10.33 -4.06
N MET A 205 -3.46 -9.84 -3.38
CA MET A 205 -3.66 -10.07 -1.96
C MET A 205 -3.87 -11.57 -1.64
N GLU A 206 -4.59 -12.29 -2.49
CA GLU A 206 -4.84 -13.72 -2.37
C GLU A 206 -3.58 -14.54 -2.67
N LYS A 207 -2.88 -14.25 -3.77
CA LYS A 207 -1.63 -14.93 -4.17
C LYS A 207 -0.50 -14.73 -3.15
N THR A 208 -0.47 -13.58 -2.47
CA THR A 208 0.54 -13.28 -1.44
C THR A 208 0.10 -13.68 -0.03
N ASN A 209 -1.14 -14.14 0.16
CA ASN A 209 -1.73 -14.38 1.48
C ASN A 209 -1.46 -13.23 2.46
N LEU A 210 -1.50 -11.98 1.97
CA LEU A 210 -1.04 -10.80 2.71
C LEU A 210 -1.75 -10.66 4.06
N SER A 211 -3.06 -10.92 4.08
CA SER A 211 -3.88 -10.92 5.29
C SER A 211 -3.38 -11.94 6.32
N TRP A 212 -2.97 -13.13 5.88
CA TRP A 212 -2.44 -14.17 6.78
C TRP A 212 -1.06 -13.78 7.31
N LEU A 213 -0.18 -13.27 6.45
CA LEU A 213 1.15 -12.78 6.85
C LEU A 213 1.05 -11.67 7.90
N LEU A 214 0.15 -10.70 7.70
CA LEU A 214 -0.09 -9.62 8.64
C LEU A 214 -0.62 -10.13 9.99
N ARG A 215 -1.51 -11.13 9.98
CA ARG A 215 -2.03 -11.76 11.21
C ARG A 215 -0.94 -12.51 11.96
N THR A 216 -0.14 -13.31 11.26
CA THR A 216 1.01 -14.01 11.86
C THR A 216 2.00 -13.01 12.46
N PHE A 217 2.30 -11.92 11.74
CA PHE A 217 3.12 -10.83 12.27
C PHE A 217 2.51 -10.17 13.51
N PHE A 218 1.19 -9.93 13.53
CA PHE A 218 0.49 -9.41 14.70
C PHE A 218 0.71 -10.29 15.93
N PHE A 219 0.41 -11.59 15.83
CA PHE A 219 0.55 -12.52 16.95
C PHE A 219 2.01 -12.65 17.39
N THR A 220 2.96 -12.80 16.45
CA THR A 220 4.39 -12.86 16.77
C THR A 220 4.87 -11.60 17.48
N LYS A 221 4.43 -10.41 17.04
CA LYS A 221 4.82 -9.14 17.67
C LYS A 221 4.19 -8.99 19.05
N VAL A 222 2.92 -9.37 19.25
CA VAL A 222 2.25 -9.35 20.56
C VAL A 222 2.95 -10.30 21.54
N VAL A 223 3.24 -11.53 21.11
CA VAL A 223 3.98 -12.51 21.93
C VAL A 223 5.35 -11.96 22.32
N TYR A 224 6.11 -11.42 21.36
CA TYR A 224 7.41 -10.80 21.63
C TYR A 224 7.30 -9.66 22.65
N GLN A 225 6.30 -8.79 22.54
CA GLN A 225 6.10 -7.68 23.48
C GLN A 225 5.66 -8.15 24.87
N ILE A 226 4.84 -9.21 24.97
CA ILE A 226 4.48 -9.79 26.27
C ILE A 226 5.72 -10.39 26.94
N LEU A 227 6.54 -11.16 26.19
CA LEU A 227 7.78 -11.75 26.72
C LEU A 227 8.83 -10.72 27.17
N THR A 228 8.86 -9.55 26.52
CA THR A 228 9.84 -8.48 26.80
C THR A 228 9.26 -7.35 27.64
N SER A 229 8.02 -7.48 28.12
CA SER A 229 7.31 -6.43 28.84
C SER A 229 7.98 -6.11 30.17
N LYS A 230 8.15 -4.81 30.43
CA LYS A 230 8.73 -4.35 31.70
C LYS A 230 7.77 -4.58 32.86
N VAL A 231 6.46 -4.43 32.59
CA VAL A 231 5.40 -4.69 33.58
C VAL A 231 5.47 -6.12 34.12
N LEU A 232 5.73 -7.10 33.26
CA LEU A 232 5.86 -8.50 33.66
C LEU A 232 7.18 -8.77 34.40
N SER A 233 8.27 -8.08 34.03
CA SER A 233 9.55 -8.20 34.73
C SER A 233 9.55 -7.56 36.12
N GLU A 234 8.73 -6.53 36.35
CA GLU A 234 8.63 -5.81 37.63
C GLU A 234 7.59 -6.43 38.57
N THR A 235 6.66 -7.22 38.04
CA THR A 235 5.70 -7.98 38.84
C THR A 235 6.29 -9.32 39.27
N GLY A 236 6.30 -9.59 40.58
CA GLY A 236 6.72 -10.88 41.14
C GLY A 236 5.79 -12.04 40.78
N ASP A 237 5.83 -13.13 41.56
CA ASP A 237 5.04 -14.34 41.30
C ASP A 237 3.55 -14.06 41.00
N PHE A 238 3.14 -14.32 39.76
CA PHE A 238 1.77 -14.10 39.26
C PHE A 238 0.70 -14.80 40.09
N CYS A 239 1.05 -15.92 40.72
CA CYS A 239 0.13 -16.76 41.48
C CYS A 239 -0.28 -16.17 42.84
N ASN A 240 0.45 -15.17 43.36
CA ASN A 240 0.18 -14.57 44.67
C ASN A 240 -0.52 -13.20 44.57
N LEU A 241 -0.91 -12.76 43.39
CA LEU A 241 -1.54 -11.46 43.16
C LEU A 241 -3.03 -11.48 43.57
N ASN A 242 -3.49 -10.39 44.19
CA ASN A 242 -4.91 -10.17 44.41
C ASN A 242 -5.63 -9.93 43.07
N TRP A 243 -6.93 -10.24 42.98
CA TRP A 243 -7.73 -10.00 41.76
C TRP A 243 -7.67 -8.56 41.23
N ASN A 244 -7.63 -7.57 42.13
CA ASN A 244 -7.52 -6.16 41.74
C ASN A 244 -6.13 -5.80 41.19
N GLU A 245 -5.08 -6.38 41.77
CA GLU A 245 -3.70 -6.23 41.30
C GLU A 245 -3.54 -6.91 39.94
N LEU A 246 -4.03 -8.14 39.78
CA LEU A 246 -4.06 -8.85 38.50
C LEU A 246 -4.78 -8.04 37.41
N LEU A 247 -5.93 -7.45 37.73
CA LEU A 247 -6.65 -6.61 36.76
C LEU A 247 -5.84 -5.36 36.39
N SER A 248 -5.13 -4.76 37.35
CA SER A 248 -4.30 -3.58 37.11
C SER A 248 -3.07 -3.90 36.26
N THR A 249 -2.41 -5.04 36.50
CA THR A 249 -1.25 -5.49 35.74
C THR A 249 -1.63 -5.88 34.32
N LEU A 250 -2.77 -6.55 34.13
CA LEU A 250 -3.33 -6.84 32.81
C LEU A 250 -3.66 -5.56 32.03
N LYS A 251 -4.26 -4.56 32.69
CA LYS A 251 -4.54 -3.26 32.05
C LYS A 251 -3.25 -2.57 31.58
N LEU A 252 -2.23 -2.52 32.44
CA LEU A 252 -0.94 -1.91 32.10
C LEU A 252 -0.23 -2.66 30.97
N LEU A 253 -0.26 -3.99 30.99
CA LEU A 253 0.31 -4.84 29.94
C LEU A 253 -0.38 -4.58 28.58
N VAL A 254 -1.71 -4.52 28.56
CA VAL A 254 -2.47 -4.21 27.33
C VAL A 254 -2.11 -2.83 26.80
N LEU A 255 -1.99 -1.82 27.67
CA LEU A 255 -1.59 -0.47 27.27
C LEU A 255 -0.16 -0.43 26.71
N GLU A 256 0.79 -1.15 27.31
CA GLU A 256 2.18 -1.26 26.82
C GLU A 256 2.23 -1.92 25.44
N VAL A 257 1.51 -3.03 25.25
CA VAL A 257 1.42 -3.72 23.95
C VAL A 257 0.81 -2.82 22.88
N LEU A 258 -0.33 -2.17 23.17
CA LEU A 258 -1.00 -1.26 22.23
C LEU A 258 -0.11 -0.06 21.88
N HIS A 259 0.61 0.48 22.86
CA HIS A 259 1.58 1.55 22.64
C HIS A 259 2.67 1.13 21.65
N SER A 260 3.24 -0.07 21.83
CA SER A 260 4.26 -0.63 20.93
C SER A 260 3.71 -0.94 19.52
N MET A 261 2.44 -1.37 19.41
CA MET A 261 1.78 -1.60 18.12
C MET A 261 1.57 -0.32 17.31
N CYS A 262 1.56 0.85 17.95
CA CYS A 262 1.47 2.14 17.27
C CYS A 262 2.79 2.60 16.64
N GLY A 263 3.91 1.93 16.92
CA GLY A 263 5.25 2.41 16.56
C GLY A 263 5.61 2.34 15.08
N THR A 264 5.07 1.37 14.32
CA THR A 264 5.41 1.21 12.89
C THR A 264 4.15 1.04 12.04
N ILE A 265 4.21 1.47 10.78
CA ILE A 265 3.10 1.30 9.82
C ILE A 265 2.75 -0.18 9.65
N LEU A 266 3.76 -1.06 9.64
CA LEU A 266 3.56 -2.51 9.55
C LEU A 266 2.75 -3.06 10.73
N SER A 267 2.94 -2.58 11.95
CA SER A 267 2.10 -3.00 13.09
C SER A 267 0.71 -2.38 13.09
N VAL A 268 0.54 -1.19 12.51
CA VAL A 268 -0.79 -0.63 12.26
C VAL A 268 -1.55 -1.45 11.22
N MET A 269 -0.90 -1.84 10.12
CA MET A 269 -1.49 -2.72 9.11
C MET A 269 -1.83 -4.11 9.67
N SER A 270 -1.01 -4.63 10.59
CA SER A 270 -1.31 -5.91 11.24
C SER A 270 -2.50 -5.81 12.20
N MET A 271 -2.60 -4.73 12.98
CA MET A 271 -3.81 -4.42 13.76
C MET A 271 -5.05 -4.29 12.87
N ALA A 272 -4.94 -3.61 11.72
CA ALA A 272 -6.02 -3.46 10.75
C ALA A 272 -6.56 -4.81 10.26
N SER A 273 -5.68 -5.80 10.08
CA SER A 273 -6.08 -7.14 9.66
C SER A 273 -6.91 -7.88 10.73
N ILE A 274 -6.64 -7.63 12.01
CA ILE A 274 -7.42 -8.18 13.13
C ILE A 274 -8.75 -7.44 13.26
N VAL A 275 -8.72 -6.11 13.16
CA VAL A 275 -9.92 -5.25 13.13
C VAL A 275 -10.89 -5.70 12.04
N SER A 276 -10.37 -6.05 10.85
CA SER A 276 -11.16 -6.59 9.75
C SER A 276 -11.92 -7.88 10.14
N ILE A 277 -11.25 -8.83 10.82
CA ILE A 277 -11.91 -10.07 11.31
C ILE A 277 -13.00 -9.74 12.33
N ILE A 278 -12.70 -8.84 13.27
CA ILE A 278 -13.66 -8.43 14.32
C ILE A 278 -14.89 -7.80 13.66
N SER A 279 -14.69 -6.91 12.69
CA SER A 279 -15.78 -6.28 11.93
C SER A 279 -16.63 -7.31 11.19
N GLY A 280 -16.00 -8.31 10.56
CA GLY A 280 -16.73 -9.39 9.88
C GLY A 280 -17.52 -10.28 10.84
N PHE A 281 -16.97 -10.56 12.02
CA PHE A 281 -17.68 -11.28 13.07
C PHE A 281 -18.91 -10.49 13.57
N CYS A 282 -18.75 -9.18 13.82
CA CYS A 282 -19.86 -8.31 14.22
C CYS A 282 -20.96 -8.25 13.16
N LEU A 283 -20.59 -8.14 11.87
CA LEU A 283 -21.56 -8.10 10.78
C LEU A 283 -22.32 -9.43 10.65
N ASN A 284 -21.62 -10.57 10.74
CA ASN A 284 -22.25 -11.90 10.73
C ASN A 284 -23.22 -12.07 11.91
N LEU A 285 -22.87 -11.55 13.10
CA LEU A 285 -23.77 -11.54 14.24
C LEU A 285 -25.06 -10.76 13.93
N VAL A 286 -24.96 -9.59 13.27
CA VAL A 286 -26.14 -8.80 12.86
C VAL A 286 -27.01 -9.58 11.85
N TYR A 287 -26.42 -10.19 10.81
CA TYR A 287 -27.18 -11.00 9.86
C TYR A 287 -27.91 -12.16 10.53
N ARG A 288 -27.23 -12.85 11.47
CA ARG A 288 -27.85 -13.93 12.24
C ARG A 288 -29.02 -13.46 13.10
N ILE A 289 -28.92 -12.26 13.67
CA ILE A 289 -30.02 -11.66 14.46
C ILE A 289 -31.21 -11.32 13.57
N ILE A 290 -30.97 -10.76 12.38
CA ILE A 290 -32.03 -10.37 11.44
C ILE A 290 -32.65 -11.59 10.74
N GLY A 291 -31.88 -12.66 10.55
CA GLY A 291 -32.31 -13.87 9.85
C GLY A 291 -32.17 -13.77 8.32
N ALA A 292 -31.39 -12.80 7.83
CA ALA A 292 -31.02 -12.72 6.42
C ALA A 292 -29.75 -13.56 6.16
N HIS A 293 -29.76 -14.34 5.08
CA HIS A 293 -28.62 -15.15 4.60
C HIS A 293 -28.29 -14.72 3.17
N ASP A 294 -27.93 -13.46 2.99
CA ASP A 294 -27.37 -13.02 1.71
C ASP A 294 -25.83 -13.10 1.81
N GLU A 295 -25.22 -13.95 0.98
CA GLU A 295 -23.78 -14.23 0.96
C GLU A 295 -22.95 -13.14 0.24
N GLU A 296 -23.58 -12.04 -0.21
CA GLU A 296 -22.95 -11.10 -1.16
C GLU A 296 -22.09 -9.97 -0.55
N GLU A 297 -22.06 -9.73 0.77
CA GLU A 297 -21.27 -8.61 1.34
C GLU A 297 -19.90 -9.03 1.92
N SER A 298 -19.10 -9.76 1.13
CA SER A 298 -17.75 -10.20 1.52
C SER A 298 -16.71 -9.06 1.67
N LEU A 299 -16.99 -7.85 1.13
CA LEU A 299 -16.01 -6.76 1.07
C LEU A 299 -15.99 -5.86 2.32
N GLN A 300 -17.09 -5.75 3.05
CA GLN A 300 -17.21 -4.81 4.18
C GLN A 300 -16.14 -5.00 5.28
N PRO A 301 -15.80 -6.24 5.71
CA PRO A 301 -14.76 -6.44 6.70
C PRO A 301 -13.40 -5.88 6.26
N ALA A 302 -13.08 -5.97 4.96
CA ALA A 302 -11.84 -5.43 4.40
C ALA A 302 -11.84 -3.90 4.42
N VAL A 303 -12.98 -3.27 4.11
CA VAL A 303 -13.15 -1.81 4.17
C VAL A 303 -12.90 -1.27 5.58
N SER A 304 -13.40 -1.95 6.63
CA SER A 304 -13.12 -1.54 8.02
C SER A 304 -11.63 -1.57 8.36
N GLY A 305 -10.90 -2.59 7.90
CA GLY A 305 -9.44 -2.66 8.09
C GLY A 305 -8.72 -1.52 7.36
N PHE A 306 -9.09 -1.28 6.11
CA PHE A 306 -8.52 -0.18 5.32
C PHE A 306 -8.80 1.19 5.94
N LEU A 307 -10.03 1.44 6.41
CA LEU A 307 -10.41 2.68 7.09
C LEU A 307 -9.58 2.89 8.36
N PHE A 308 -9.31 1.85 9.15
CA PHE A 308 -8.44 1.96 10.32
C PHE A 308 -7.02 2.41 9.96
N VAL A 309 -6.44 1.86 8.88
CA VAL A 309 -5.11 2.29 8.39
C VAL A 309 -5.16 3.75 7.94
N LEU A 310 -6.18 4.15 7.19
CA LEU A 310 -6.35 5.55 6.76
C LEU A 310 -6.42 6.52 7.94
N LEU A 311 -7.19 6.19 8.98
CA LEU A 311 -7.29 7.00 10.19
C LEU A 311 -5.96 7.10 10.91
N ALA A 312 -5.24 5.99 11.05
CA ALA A 312 -3.91 5.97 11.68
C ALA A 312 -2.88 6.80 10.91
N MET A 313 -2.91 6.75 9.58
CA MET A 313 -2.05 7.58 8.73
C MET A 313 -2.45 9.06 8.76
N GLN A 314 -3.75 9.37 8.76
CA GLN A 314 -4.28 10.74 8.83
C GLN A 314 -3.94 11.43 10.16
N THR A 315 -3.99 10.68 11.26
CA THR A 315 -3.66 11.17 12.60
C THR A 315 -2.16 11.18 12.89
N GLY A 316 -1.36 10.52 12.05
CA GLY A 316 0.10 10.46 12.21
C GLY A 316 0.54 9.69 13.47
N ILE A 317 -0.20 8.64 13.86
CA ILE A 317 0.10 7.87 15.09
C ILE A 317 1.53 7.32 15.10
N THR A 318 2.06 6.95 13.93
CA THR A 318 3.40 6.38 13.77
C THR A 318 4.52 7.41 13.85
N SER A 319 4.25 8.69 13.52
CA SER A 319 5.25 9.76 13.48
C SER A 319 5.31 10.60 14.76
N ILE A 320 4.25 10.59 15.57
CA ILE A 320 4.15 11.36 16.83
C ILE A 320 4.98 10.71 17.95
N ALA A 321 5.50 11.55 18.87
CA ALA A 321 6.21 11.12 20.08
C ALA A 321 5.33 10.25 21.01
N SER A 322 5.96 9.40 21.82
CA SER A 322 5.32 8.28 22.54
C SER A 322 4.07 8.65 23.37
N GLU A 323 4.06 9.80 24.04
CA GLU A 323 3.09 10.10 25.11
C GLU A 323 1.63 10.18 24.64
N ASN A 324 1.36 10.64 23.41
CA ASN A 324 0.00 10.84 22.90
C ASN A 324 -0.51 9.72 21.97
N ARG A 325 0.32 8.70 21.69
CA ARG A 325 -0.02 7.63 20.72
C ARG A 325 -1.26 6.85 21.13
N LEU A 326 -1.34 6.48 22.41
CA LEU A 326 -2.48 5.73 22.95
C LEU A 326 -3.78 6.54 22.84
N GLN A 327 -3.74 7.83 23.14
CA GLN A 327 -4.91 8.69 23.04
C GLN A 327 -5.44 8.75 21.59
N LEU A 328 -4.56 8.96 20.61
CA LEU A 328 -4.92 8.99 19.19
C LEU A 328 -5.43 7.64 18.70
N LEU A 329 -4.83 6.53 19.17
CA LEU A 329 -5.31 5.18 18.87
C LEU A 329 -6.74 5.00 19.37
N PHE A 330 -7.02 5.35 20.62
CA PHE A 330 -8.38 5.26 21.16
C PHE A 330 -9.36 6.13 20.38
N GLN A 331 -8.98 7.36 20.03
CA GLN A 331 -9.80 8.23 19.19
C GLN A 331 -10.13 7.59 17.83
N ASN A 332 -9.15 6.98 17.17
CA ASN A 332 -9.37 6.27 15.91
C ASN A 332 -10.23 5.02 16.07
N CYS A 333 -10.04 4.25 17.16
CA CYS A 333 -10.87 3.09 17.45
C CYS A 333 -12.34 3.48 17.67
N ILE A 334 -12.61 4.56 18.41
CA ILE A 334 -13.97 5.02 18.63
C ILE A 334 -14.59 5.51 17.30
N LEU A 335 -13.85 6.30 16.51
CA LEU A 335 -14.33 6.74 15.20
C LEU A 335 -14.63 5.56 14.27
N LEU A 336 -13.79 4.53 14.31
CA LEU A 336 -13.98 3.30 13.56
C LEU A 336 -15.23 2.53 14.02
N VAL A 337 -15.48 2.44 15.34
CA VAL A 337 -16.71 1.81 15.85
C VAL A 337 -17.95 2.55 15.33
N VAL A 338 -17.96 3.88 15.37
CA VAL A 338 -19.07 4.68 14.84
C VAL A 338 -19.23 4.48 13.33
N ALA A 339 -18.13 4.42 12.57
CA ALA A 339 -18.17 4.13 11.14
C ALA A 339 -18.72 2.72 10.85
N ASN A 340 -18.32 1.71 11.62
CA ASN A 340 -18.87 0.35 11.52
C ASN A 340 -20.36 0.32 11.84
N GLN A 341 -20.84 1.14 12.78
CA GLN A 341 -22.27 1.27 13.04
C GLN A 341 -23.04 1.92 11.89
N HIS A 342 -22.46 2.90 11.19
CA HIS A 342 -23.05 3.45 9.95
C HIS A 342 -23.23 2.40 8.86
N PHE A 343 -22.26 1.51 8.69
CA PHE A 343 -22.39 0.40 7.75
C PHE A 343 -23.49 -0.58 8.19
N VAL A 344 -23.47 -1.01 9.46
CA VAL A 344 -24.51 -1.89 10.03
C VAL A 344 -25.90 -1.27 9.89
N GLN A 345 -26.06 0.04 10.09
CA GLN A 345 -27.32 0.75 9.89
C GLN A 345 -27.79 0.69 8.44
N THR A 346 -26.88 0.81 7.48
CA THR A 346 -27.24 0.77 6.06
C THR A 346 -27.79 -0.60 5.68
N VAL A 347 -27.10 -1.67 6.07
CA VAL A 347 -27.54 -3.05 5.85
C VAL A 347 -28.85 -3.35 6.58
N ALA A 348 -28.94 -2.95 7.86
CA ALA A 348 -30.15 -3.17 8.65
C ALA A 348 -31.36 -2.39 8.10
N ALA A 349 -31.15 -1.19 7.55
CA ALA A 349 -32.21 -0.40 6.93
C ALA A 349 -32.80 -1.07 5.71
N ASP A 350 -31.97 -1.53 4.78
CA ASP A 350 -32.44 -2.18 3.56
C ASP A 350 -33.25 -3.45 3.88
N LEU A 351 -32.78 -4.25 4.85
CA LEU A 351 -33.47 -5.46 5.30
C LEU A 351 -34.81 -5.16 6.01
N VAL A 352 -34.86 -4.15 6.88
CA VAL A 352 -36.09 -3.74 7.58
C VAL A 352 -37.13 -3.19 6.61
N LEU A 353 -36.70 -2.39 5.63
CA LEU A 353 -37.61 -1.83 4.63
C LEU A 353 -38.13 -2.88 3.67
N LYS A 354 -37.31 -3.85 3.26
CA LYS A 354 -37.77 -5.02 2.50
C LYS A 354 -38.80 -5.84 3.29
N ALA A 355 -38.59 -6.02 4.59
CA ALA A 355 -39.57 -6.73 5.44
C ALA A 355 -40.91 -5.97 5.55
N SER A 356 -40.91 -4.64 5.45
CA SER A 356 -42.13 -3.82 5.57
C SER A 356 -43.10 -3.93 4.38
N THR A 357 -42.64 -4.43 3.23
CA THR A 357 -43.47 -4.60 2.03
C THR A 357 -44.13 -5.98 1.94
N ASP A 358 -43.69 -6.95 2.75
CA ASP A 358 -44.25 -8.29 2.75
C ASP A 358 -45.40 -8.39 3.79
N ASP A 359 -46.53 -9.02 3.42
CA ASP A 359 -47.68 -9.32 4.30
C ASP A 359 -47.31 -10.38 5.36
N ILE A 360 -46.44 -10.00 6.30
CA ILE A 360 -45.90 -10.86 7.33
C ILE A 360 -46.46 -10.44 8.69
N ALA A 361 -46.89 -11.42 9.49
CA ALA A 361 -47.35 -11.20 10.86
C ALA A 361 -46.36 -10.38 11.71
N VAL A 362 -46.87 -9.39 12.45
CA VAL A 362 -46.15 -8.43 13.33
C VAL A 362 -45.07 -9.08 14.21
N VAL A 363 -45.30 -10.31 14.68
CA VAL A 363 -44.35 -11.06 15.54
C VAL A 363 -43.02 -11.37 14.83
N LYS A 364 -43.04 -11.55 13.51
CA LYS A 364 -41.81 -11.80 12.71
C LYS A 364 -41.02 -10.52 12.46
N HIS A 365 -41.62 -9.34 12.68
CA HIS A 365 -40.95 -8.04 12.58
C HIS A 365 -40.14 -7.66 13.83
N LEU A 366 -40.29 -8.39 14.93
CA LEU A 366 -39.54 -8.15 16.17
C LEU A 366 -38.03 -8.45 16.01
N ARG A 367 -37.66 -9.41 15.15
CA ARG A 367 -36.25 -9.78 14.90
C ARG A 367 -35.49 -8.68 14.12
N PRO A 368 -36.00 -8.14 13.00
CA PRO A 368 -35.39 -7.00 12.31
C PRO A 368 -35.30 -5.71 13.15
N MET A 369 -36.18 -5.54 14.14
CA MET A 369 -36.18 -4.37 15.04
C MET A 369 -35.18 -4.46 16.19
N LEU A 370 -34.73 -5.68 16.56
CA LEU A 370 -33.81 -5.90 17.67
C LEU A 370 -32.43 -5.20 17.49
N PRO A 371 -31.80 -5.22 16.29
CA PRO A 371 -30.59 -4.45 16.04
C PRO A 371 -30.80 -2.96 16.26
N TYR A 372 -31.98 -2.42 15.95
CA TYR A 372 -32.25 -1.00 16.10
C TYR A 372 -32.25 -0.55 17.56
N VAL A 373 -32.83 -1.35 18.45
CA VAL A 373 -32.88 -1.05 19.88
C VAL A 373 -31.51 -1.22 20.54
N ILE A 374 -30.77 -2.28 20.17
CA ILE A 374 -29.51 -2.65 20.84
C ILE A 374 -28.30 -1.89 20.27
N PHE A 375 -28.16 -1.79 18.94
CA PHE A 375 -26.97 -1.20 18.32
C PHE A 375 -27.04 0.32 18.20
N PHE A 376 -28.23 0.92 18.09
CA PHE A 376 -28.36 2.39 17.92
C PHE A 376 -28.68 3.17 19.19
N SER A 377 -28.83 2.48 20.33
CA SER A 377 -28.73 3.11 21.65
C SER A 377 -27.26 3.40 22.05
N PHE A 378 -26.30 2.64 21.52
CA PHE A 378 -24.87 2.81 21.81
C PHE A 378 -24.28 4.17 21.37
N PRO A 379 -24.52 4.70 20.15
CA PRO A 379 -24.01 6.01 19.74
C PRO A 379 -24.50 7.13 20.65
N PHE A 380 -25.75 7.06 21.11
CA PHE A 380 -26.31 8.02 22.05
C PHE A 380 -25.56 7.99 23.40
N LEU A 381 -25.30 6.81 23.95
CA LEU A 381 -24.50 6.65 25.17
C LEU A 381 -23.08 7.18 24.99
N VAL A 382 -22.44 6.91 23.84
CA VAL A 382 -21.10 7.39 23.52
C VAL A 382 -21.06 8.92 23.51
N VAL A 383 -21.99 9.58 22.81
CA VAL A 383 -22.05 11.05 22.77
C VAL A 383 -22.25 11.62 24.17
N VAL A 384 -23.23 11.14 24.93
CA VAL A 384 -23.52 11.64 26.28
C VAL A 384 -22.31 11.49 27.21
N ARG A 385 -21.59 10.36 27.14
CA ARG A 385 -20.41 10.13 27.96
C ARG A 385 -19.20 10.95 27.51
N LEU A 386 -18.98 11.11 26.22
CA LEU A 386 -17.83 11.85 25.71
C LEU A 386 -17.95 13.36 25.98
N TRP A 387 -19.17 13.92 25.98
CA TRP A 387 -19.41 15.32 26.33
C TRP A 387 -19.13 15.67 27.80
N GLN A 388 -18.95 14.66 28.68
CA GLN A 388 -18.53 14.89 30.06
C GLN A 388 -17.03 15.24 30.17
N TYR A 389 -16.25 15.02 29.10
CA TYR A 389 -14.81 15.28 29.08
C TYR A 389 -14.50 16.53 28.24
N PRO A 390 -13.86 17.57 28.80
CA PRO A 390 -13.60 18.83 28.08
C PRO A 390 -12.41 18.77 27.09
N PHE A 391 -11.95 17.58 26.66
CA PHE A 391 -10.74 17.43 25.86
C PHE A 391 -10.99 17.46 24.34
N ARG A 392 -10.20 18.28 23.61
CA ARG A 392 -10.19 18.45 22.14
C ARG A 392 -11.59 18.55 21.51
N MET A 393 -12.18 19.73 21.68
CA MET A 393 -13.53 20.07 21.19
C MET A 393 -13.71 19.76 19.70
N SER A 394 -12.70 19.96 18.85
CA SER A 394 -12.81 19.70 17.40
C SER A 394 -13.08 18.22 17.06
N TRP A 395 -12.33 17.30 17.68
CA TRP A 395 -12.56 15.84 17.53
C TRP A 395 -13.89 15.41 18.14
N LEU A 396 -14.23 15.93 19.33
CA LEU A 396 -15.50 15.65 20.00
C LEU A 396 -16.70 16.11 19.14
N LEU A 397 -16.58 17.27 18.50
CA LEU A 397 -17.59 17.78 17.57
C LEU A 397 -17.73 16.87 16.36
N ALA A 398 -16.64 16.39 15.77
CA ALA A 398 -16.70 15.46 14.64
C ALA A 398 -17.42 14.15 14.99
N ILE A 399 -17.05 13.51 16.11
CA ILE A 399 -17.72 12.27 16.53
C ILE A 399 -19.19 12.51 16.91
N SER A 400 -19.51 13.65 17.51
CA SER A 400 -20.90 13.99 17.82
C SER A 400 -21.75 14.17 16.57
N ALA A 401 -21.20 14.79 15.51
CA ALA A 401 -21.89 14.97 14.24
C ALA A 401 -22.08 13.63 13.51
N PHE A 402 -21.06 12.76 13.44
CA PHE A 402 -21.22 11.42 12.89
C PHE A 402 -22.25 10.58 13.66
N SER A 403 -22.29 10.71 14.98
CA SER A 403 -23.26 9.99 15.81
C SER A 403 -24.67 10.56 15.65
N LEU A 404 -24.81 11.88 15.50
CA LEU A 404 -26.09 12.54 15.22
C LEU A 404 -26.64 12.14 13.86
N GLU A 405 -25.79 12.11 12.83
CA GLU A 405 -26.13 11.62 11.49
C GLU A 405 -26.68 10.19 11.55
N LEU A 406 -26.01 9.30 12.31
CA LEU A 406 -26.48 7.92 12.52
C LEU A 406 -27.84 7.86 13.21
N ILE A 407 -28.09 8.71 14.22
CA ILE A 407 -29.38 8.79 14.91
C ILE A 407 -30.48 9.25 13.96
N ILE A 408 -30.23 10.32 13.18
CA ILE A 408 -31.18 10.83 12.18
C ILE A 408 -31.53 9.72 11.18
N LYS A 409 -30.52 9.01 10.65
CA LYS A 409 -30.71 7.91 9.70
C LYS A 409 -31.54 6.77 10.32
N SER A 410 -31.23 6.40 11.57
CA SER A 410 -31.94 5.34 12.29
C SER A 410 -33.41 5.69 12.57
N VAL A 411 -33.68 6.91 13.04
CA VAL A 411 -35.04 7.41 13.29
C VAL A 411 -35.82 7.54 11.98
N GLY A 412 -35.17 8.02 10.91
CA GLY A 412 -35.77 8.13 9.58
C GLY A 412 -36.21 6.77 9.04
N THR A 413 -35.34 5.75 9.13
CA THR A 413 -35.69 4.38 8.71
C THR A 413 -36.82 3.80 9.56
N LEU A 414 -36.80 3.97 10.88
CA LEU A 414 -37.83 3.46 11.77
C LEU A 414 -39.20 4.13 11.49
N THR A 415 -39.19 5.42 11.23
CA THR A 415 -40.40 6.17 10.89
C THR A 415 -40.98 5.70 9.54
N PHE A 416 -40.11 5.51 8.53
CA PHE A 416 -40.55 5.01 7.23
C PHE A 416 -41.08 3.57 7.32
N TYR A 417 -40.43 2.72 8.12
CA TYR A 417 -40.95 1.38 8.44
C TYR A 417 -42.34 1.43 9.09
N ALA A 418 -42.54 2.28 10.09
CA ALA A 418 -43.82 2.41 10.78
C ALA A 418 -44.95 2.89 9.83
N LEU A 419 -44.63 3.79 8.90
CA LEU A 419 -45.57 4.24 7.87
C LEU A 419 -45.93 3.13 6.89
N ASN A 420 -44.95 2.35 6.41
CA ASN A 420 -45.20 1.22 5.51
C ASN A 420 -46.07 0.15 6.19
N MET A 421 -45.83 -0.13 7.48
CA MET A 421 -46.67 -1.05 8.25
C MET A 421 -48.09 -0.51 8.46
N LEU A 422 -48.24 0.80 8.64
CA LEU A 422 -49.56 1.41 8.75
C LEU A 422 -50.30 1.36 7.40
N GLN A 423 -49.58 1.58 6.30
CA GLN A 423 -50.11 1.47 4.94
C GLN A 423 -50.61 0.06 4.62
N SER A 424 -49.86 -1.00 4.97
CA SER A 424 -50.32 -2.38 4.73
C SER A 424 -51.58 -2.74 5.52
N HIS A 425 -51.79 -2.10 6.67
CA HIS A 425 -52.99 -2.32 7.49
C HIS A 425 -54.18 -1.40 7.17
N THR A 426 -53.98 -0.27 6.48
CA THR A 426 -55.04 0.70 6.20
C THR A 426 -55.04 1.14 4.73
N ASN A 427 -55.93 0.53 3.93
CA ASN A 427 -56.07 0.85 2.49
C ASN A 427 -56.70 2.24 2.20
N TYR A 428 -57.33 2.90 3.18
CA TYR A 428 -58.10 4.15 2.96
C TYR A 428 -57.26 5.44 2.97
N LEU A 429 -55.99 5.39 3.43
CA LEU A 429 -55.15 6.59 3.67
C LEU A 429 -53.93 6.68 2.74
N HIS A 430 -53.96 6.00 1.60
CA HIS A 430 -52.81 5.82 0.72
C HIS A 430 -52.12 7.15 0.32
N ASP A 431 -52.87 8.11 -0.22
CA ASP A 431 -52.31 9.38 -0.72
C ASP A 431 -51.64 10.23 0.37
N CYS A 432 -52.24 10.27 1.57
CA CYS A 432 -51.70 11.02 2.71
C CYS A 432 -50.39 10.41 3.24
N ILE A 433 -50.30 9.07 3.25
CA ILE A 433 -49.12 8.35 3.74
C ILE A 433 -47.95 8.50 2.76
N GLU A 434 -48.20 8.50 1.44
CA GLU A 434 -47.16 8.71 0.43
C GLU A 434 -46.55 10.12 0.52
N ASP A 435 -47.39 11.15 0.64
CA ASP A 435 -46.94 12.52 0.81
C ASP A 435 -46.18 12.71 2.14
N CYS A 436 -46.67 12.15 3.24
CA CYS A 436 -45.99 12.16 4.53
C CYS A 436 -44.61 11.48 4.45
N SER A 437 -44.53 10.32 3.79
CA SER A 437 -43.30 9.57 3.57
C SER A 437 -42.27 10.38 2.76
N PHE A 438 -42.72 11.14 1.76
CA PHE A 438 -41.86 12.04 1.00
C PHE A 438 -41.29 13.17 1.90
N TYR A 439 -42.13 13.83 2.70
CA TYR A 439 -41.67 14.90 3.59
C TYR A 439 -40.69 14.40 4.64
N ILE A 440 -40.91 13.22 5.23
CA ILE A 440 -39.98 12.63 6.20
C ILE A 440 -38.63 12.34 5.56
N LYS A 441 -38.60 11.75 4.36
CA LYS A 441 -37.35 11.51 3.61
C LYS A 441 -36.64 12.81 3.27
N ALA A 442 -37.38 13.85 2.89
CA ALA A 442 -36.82 15.17 2.59
C ALA A 442 -36.20 15.82 3.84
N VAL A 443 -36.90 15.80 4.98
CA VAL A 443 -36.39 16.35 6.25
C VAL A 443 -35.16 15.59 6.73
N ALA A 444 -35.20 14.25 6.72
CA ALA A 444 -34.05 13.43 7.09
C ALA A 444 -32.83 13.74 6.20
N GLY A 445 -33.02 13.79 4.89
CA GLY A 445 -31.96 14.14 3.94
C GLY A 445 -31.41 15.56 4.13
N CYS A 446 -32.25 16.54 4.48
CA CYS A 446 -31.79 17.89 4.81
C CYS A 446 -30.95 17.92 6.10
N LEU A 447 -31.33 17.15 7.12
CA LEU A 447 -30.59 17.05 8.37
C LEU A 447 -29.24 16.35 8.18
N GLU A 448 -29.21 15.26 7.39
CA GLU A 448 -27.97 14.57 6.99
C GLU A 448 -27.04 15.52 6.22
N PHE A 449 -27.56 16.26 5.24
CA PHE A 449 -26.79 17.24 4.47
C PHE A 449 -26.21 18.34 5.36
N THR A 450 -26.98 18.80 6.37
CA THR A 450 -26.52 19.80 7.35
C THR A 450 -25.38 19.26 8.21
N CYS A 451 -25.49 18.01 8.68
CA CYS A 451 -24.40 17.33 9.41
C CYS A 451 -23.15 17.19 8.53
N GLY A 452 -23.31 16.85 7.24
CA GLY A 452 -22.22 16.74 6.28
C GLY A 452 -21.47 18.06 6.04
N ILE A 453 -22.20 19.18 5.94
CA ILE A 453 -21.61 20.53 5.85
C ILE A 453 -20.85 20.88 7.13
N PHE A 454 -21.44 20.63 8.30
CA PHE A 454 -20.80 20.87 9.58
C PHE A 454 -19.47 20.09 9.71
N LEU A 455 -19.48 18.80 9.35
CA LEU A 455 -18.28 17.95 9.34
C LEU A 455 -17.21 18.47 8.39
N PHE A 456 -17.58 19.02 7.23
CA PHE A 456 -16.62 19.59 6.29
C PHE A 456 -15.95 20.84 6.86
N PHE A 457 -16.71 21.77 7.46
CA PHE A 457 -16.11 22.95 8.09
C PHE A 457 -15.26 22.60 9.32
N ASN A 458 -15.71 21.65 10.14
CA ASN A 458 -14.91 21.13 11.25
C ASN A 458 -13.60 20.50 10.74
N GLY A 459 -13.66 19.69 9.68
CA GLY A 459 -12.48 19.09 9.05
C GLY A 459 -11.54 20.13 8.44
N ALA A 460 -12.08 21.17 7.79
CA ALA A 460 -11.31 22.30 7.27
C ALA A 460 -10.62 23.07 8.40
N TYR A 461 -11.33 23.33 9.51
CA TYR A 461 -10.75 23.96 10.69
C TYR A 461 -9.56 23.15 11.23
N ILE A 462 -9.73 21.83 11.42
CA ILE A 462 -8.65 20.96 11.89
C ILE A 462 -7.47 20.95 10.90
N PHE A 463 -7.75 20.97 9.60
CA PHE A 463 -6.70 21.00 8.57
C PHE A 463 -5.86 22.29 8.61
N PHE A 464 -6.49 23.46 8.74
CA PHE A 464 -5.79 24.74 8.75
C PHE A 464 -5.13 25.08 10.09
N PHE A 465 -5.73 24.69 11.23
CA PHE A 465 -5.33 25.19 12.55
C PHE A 465 -4.73 24.14 13.49
N GLU A 466 -4.93 22.84 13.26
CA GLU A 466 -4.45 21.80 14.18
C GLU A 466 -3.42 20.86 13.54
N SER A 467 -3.78 20.19 12.45
CA SER A 467 -2.92 19.18 11.83
C SER A 467 -3.22 19.02 10.33
N GLY A 468 -2.46 19.76 9.52
CA GLY A 468 -2.47 19.60 8.07
C GLY A 468 -1.85 18.27 7.64
N GLY A 469 -2.17 17.81 6.43
CA GLY A 469 -1.56 16.62 5.84
C GLY A 469 -2.19 16.25 4.50
N LEU A 470 -1.40 15.63 3.62
CA LEU A 470 -1.86 15.23 2.27
C LEU A 470 -3.04 14.24 2.37
N ILE A 471 -2.94 13.25 3.24
CA ILE A 471 -4.00 12.24 3.42
C ILE A 471 -5.30 12.88 3.94
N ARG A 472 -5.18 13.82 4.88
CA ARG A 472 -6.33 14.58 5.39
C ARG A 472 -6.99 15.41 4.29
N LEU A 473 -6.19 16.07 3.44
CA LEU A 473 -6.71 16.84 2.30
C LEU A 473 -7.48 15.93 1.32
N VAL A 474 -6.92 14.78 0.98
CA VAL A 474 -7.59 13.80 0.09
C VAL A 474 -8.91 13.32 0.71
N MET A 475 -8.93 12.97 2.00
CA MET A 475 -10.16 12.59 2.73
C MET A 475 -11.22 13.71 2.69
N MET A 476 -10.81 14.97 2.82
CA MET A 476 -11.72 16.12 2.74
C MET A 476 -12.27 16.34 1.33
N ILE A 477 -11.47 16.15 0.29
CA ILE A 477 -11.94 16.22 -1.11
C ILE A 477 -12.96 15.11 -1.38
N ILE A 478 -12.69 13.89 -0.93
CA ILE A 478 -13.62 12.75 -1.06
C ILE A 478 -14.94 13.06 -0.33
N HIS A 479 -14.86 13.55 0.91
CA HIS A 479 -16.05 13.95 1.69
C HIS A 479 -16.86 15.04 0.97
N PHE A 480 -16.20 16.07 0.46
CA PHE A 480 -16.87 17.14 -0.29
C PHE A 480 -17.57 16.60 -1.54
N TYR A 481 -16.90 15.75 -2.31
CA TYR A 481 -17.48 15.21 -3.55
C TYR A 481 -18.63 14.23 -3.27
N CYS A 482 -18.37 13.21 -2.46
CA CYS A 482 -19.32 12.11 -2.21
C CYS A 482 -20.48 12.54 -1.31
N ASN A 483 -20.20 13.24 -0.21
CA ASN A 483 -21.21 13.50 0.82
C ASN A 483 -21.93 14.85 0.65
N ILE A 484 -21.27 15.85 0.06
CA ILE A 484 -21.88 17.19 -0.15
C ILE A 484 -22.35 17.35 -1.59
N TYR A 485 -21.44 17.30 -2.56
CA TYR A 485 -21.76 17.62 -3.95
C TYR A 485 -22.78 16.64 -4.55
N GLN A 486 -22.53 15.33 -4.47
CA GLN A 486 -23.47 14.33 -5.01
C GLN A 486 -24.84 14.39 -4.30
N THR A 487 -24.86 14.55 -2.98
CA THR A 487 -26.10 14.69 -2.20
C THR A 487 -26.90 15.92 -2.62
N ALA A 488 -26.24 17.06 -2.80
CA ALA A 488 -26.88 18.29 -3.26
C ALA A 488 -27.44 18.14 -4.68
N VAL A 489 -26.70 17.50 -5.60
CA VAL A 489 -27.16 17.24 -6.97
C VAL A 489 -28.38 16.31 -6.98
N LYS A 490 -28.34 15.21 -6.20
CA LYS A 490 -29.47 14.28 -6.05
C LYS A 490 -30.69 15.00 -5.49
N GLY A 491 -30.53 15.76 -4.40
CA GLY A 491 -31.62 16.53 -3.78
C GLY A 491 -32.25 17.55 -4.73
N LEU A 492 -31.42 18.30 -5.47
CA LEU A 492 -31.90 19.26 -6.46
C LEU A 492 -32.67 18.59 -7.61
N THR A 493 -32.21 17.42 -8.05
CA THR A 493 -32.85 16.65 -9.11
C THR A 493 -34.23 16.16 -8.66
N THR A 494 -34.33 15.58 -7.46
CA THR A 494 -35.60 15.15 -6.86
C THR A 494 -36.58 16.32 -6.69
N TYR A 495 -36.09 17.48 -6.21
CA TYR A 495 -36.92 18.67 -6.08
C TYR A 495 -37.45 19.18 -7.43
N LYS A 496 -36.61 19.21 -8.47
CA LYS A 496 -37.03 19.60 -9.84
C LYS A 496 -38.10 18.66 -10.38
N LEU A 497 -37.93 17.35 -10.19
CA LEU A 497 -38.91 16.34 -10.60
C LEU A 497 -40.25 16.52 -9.88
N ARG A 498 -40.24 16.68 -8.54
CA ARG A 498 -41.47 16.89 -7.77
C ARG A 498 -42.18 18.19 -8.16
N ARG A 499 -41.42 19.27 -8.39
CA ARG A 499 -41.99 20.54 -8.88
C ARG A 499 -42.59 20.39 -10.27
N SER A 500 -41.97 19.60 -11.15
CA SER A 500 -42.52 19.32 -12.48
C SER A 500 -43.79 18.47 -12.39
N ALA A 501 -43.81 17.44 -11.54
CA ALA A 501 -44.99 16.61 -11.29
C ALA A 501 -46.15 17.44 -10.75
N TRP A 502 -45.92 18.29 -9.75
CA TRP A 502 -46.93 19.19 -9.19
C TRP A 502 -47.50 20.15 -10.25
N LYS A 503 -46.65 20.73 -11.10
CA LYS A 503 -47.11 21.59 -12.20
C LYS A 503 -47.95 20.85 -13.24
N LYS A 504 -47.57 19.61 -13.58
CA LYS A 504 -48.34 18.77 -14.51
C LYS A 504 -49.67 18.38 -13.90
N MET A 505 -49.67 18.00 -12.62
CA MET A 505 -50.89 17.65 -11.88
C MET A 505 -51.90 18.80 -11.88
N ASN A 506 -51.44 20.02 -11.58
CA ASN A 506 -52.29 21.22 -11.60
C ASN A 506 -52.66 21.70 -13.01
N SER A 507 -52.07 21.14 -14.07
CA SER A 507 -52.45 21.47 -15.45
C SER A 507 -53.55 20.55 -15.99
N PHE A 508 -53.85 19.45 -15.31
CA PHE A 508 -54.99 18.61 -15.66
C PHE A 508 -56.29 19.29 -15.20
N LEU A 509 -57.29 19.25 -16.08
CA LEU A 509 -58.64 19.68 -15.75
C LEU A 509 -59.33 18.53 -14.99
N ALA A 510 -60.05 18.86 -13.91
CA ALA A 510 -60.95 17.91 -13.28
C ALA A 510 -62.07 17.56 -14.28
N ALA A 511 -62.40 16.28 -14.41
CA ALA A 511 -63.51 15.83 -15.26
C ALA A 511 -64.84 16.27 -14.62
N SER A 512 -65.86 16.60 -15.42
CA SER A 512 -67.21 16.74 -14.86
C SER A 512 -67.84 15.37 -14.63
N GLN A 513 -68.81 15.27 -13.72
CA GLN A 513 -69.51 14.00 -13.48
C GLN A 513 -70.18 13.46 -14.76
N GLU A 514 -70.71 14.34 -15.62
CA GLU A 514 -71.27 13.95 -16.92
C GLU A 514 -70.23 13.33 -17.85
N GLN A 515 -68.99 13.81 -17.85
CA GLN A 515 -67.90 13.25 -18.67
C GLN A 515 -67.43 11.89 -18.16
N LEU A 516 -67.48 11.67 -16.84
CA LEU A 516 -67.16 10.38 -16.24
C LEU A 516 -68.22 9.33 -16.60
N ASP A 517 -69.49 9.69 -16.46
CA ASP A 517 -70.61 8.78 -16.74
C ASP A 517 -70.74 8.45 -18.25
N GLU A 518 -70.36 9.38 -19.15
CA GLU A 518 -70.39 9.15 -20.61
C GLU A 518 -69.24 8.27 -21.11
N ASN A 519 -68.05 8.38 -20.51
CA ASN A 519 -66.86 7.68 -21.00
C ASN A 519 -66.60 6.34 -20.29
N ASP A 520 -67.10 6.13 -19.07
CA ASP A 520 -66.89 4.91 -18.26
C ASP A 520 -65.40 4.52 -18.17
N ASP A 521 -64.56 5.53 -17.92
CA ASP A 521 -63.11 5.42 -18.04
C ASP A 521 -62.46 4.70 -16.84
N ILE A 522 -61.43 3.90 -17.13
CA ILE A 522 -60.55 3.27 -16.15
C ILE A 522 -59.27 4.11 -16.07
N CYS A 523 -58.81 4.41 -14.85
CA CYS A 523 -57.56 5.13 -14.65
C CYS A 523 -56.38 4.33 -15.26
N PRO A 524 -55.63 4.88 -16.23
CA PRO A 524 -54.53 4.14 -16.88
C PRO A 524 -53.31 3.92 -15.97
N ILE A 525 -53.33 4.48 -14.75
CA ILE A 525 -52.24 4.38 -13.76
C ILE A 525 -52.51 3.23 -12.79
N CYS A 526 -53.68 3.21 -12.15
CA CYS A 526 -54.04 2.20 -11.14
C CYS A 526 -55.04 1.15 -11.64
N TYR A 527 -55.55 1.29 -12.87
CA TYR A 527 -56.56 0.41 -13.46
C TYR A 527 -57.86 0.28 -12.65
N GLN A 528 -58.20 1.31 -11.86
CA GLN A 528 -59.46 1.41 -11.13
C GLN A 528 -60.47 2.28 -11.89
N GLU A 529 -61.76 1.97 -11.72
CA GLU A 529 -62.87 2.77 -12.26
C GLU A 529 -62.84 4.20 -11.69
N MET A 530 -62.98 5.20 -12.56
CA MET A 530 -63.03 6.60 -12.15
C MET A 530 -64.46 6.97 -11.74
N THR A 531 -64.74 6.93 -10.44
CA THR A 531 -66.09 7.11 -9.88
C THR A 531 -66.40 8.51 -9.34
N GLU A 532 -65.37 9.32 -9.10
CA GLU A 532 -65.49 10.68 -8.53
C GLU A 532 -64.69 11.71 -9.35
N ALA A 533 -65.28 12.90 -9.52
CA ALA A 533 -64.78 14.05 -10.27
C ALA A 533 -63.81 14.95 -9.49
#